data_AF-A0A843GRI4-F1
#
_entry.id   AF-A0A843GRI4-F1
#
_cell.length_a   1.000
_cell.length_b   1.000
_cell.length_c   1.000
_cell.angle_alpha   90.00
_cell.angle_beta   90.00
_cell.angle_gamma   90.00
#
_symmetry.space_group_name_H-M   'P 1'
#
loop_
_entity.id
_entity.type
_entity.pdbx_description
1 polymer ?
#
loop_
_entity_poly.entity_id
_entity_poly.type
_entity_poly.pdbx_seq_one_letter_code
_entity_poly.pdbx_strand_id
1 'polypeptide(L)'
;MSLLDENGLSRVWSKMKAWVGTQLPGDFAGATTASAGTHGLVPAPTASDTEKFLKGDGTWANGSTDVNVTQTPTTTNADYRILLSGSADNVEHTEGAGKNVQFTANPSTGAVTFGSRAGSAGSNSFAQGQSVVASGTAAHAEGYETTAEGEYTHTEGNHTYAFEQASHAEGEYTIASGLGSHAEGWGTIATEYYSHAEGQATTASGSCSHAEGYDTLANGFYSHAEGTNTTASGSGSHAESAYTEASGNYAHAEGYHTIANHKSQHVFGEYNIDDNNDAAASARGTYVEIVGKGTANARSNARTLDWDGNEVLAGKLTVGAGPTNNMDVATKQYVDNQSGQIPVDPVDTTNLNIWIEST
;
A
#
# COMPACT_ATOMS: atom_id res chain seq x y z
N MET A 1 -46.81 -22.42 -46.41
CA MET A 1 -46.05 -22.11 -47.63
C MET A 1 -44.92 -23.12 -47.72
N SER A 2 -45.00 -24.01 -48.71
CA SER A 2 -44.05 -25.07 -49.10
C SER A 2 -43.49 -25.95 -47.96
N LEU A 3 -44.36 -26.81 -47.41
CA LEU A 3 -43.91 -28.07 -46.83
C LEU A 3 -43.37 -28.93 -47.98
N LEU A 4 -42.15 -29.44 -47.80
CA LEU A 4 -41.44 -30.29 -48.76
C LEU A 4 -42.38 -31.38 -49.28
N ASP A 5 -42.52 -31.48 -50.61
CA ASP A 5 -43.23 -32.58 -51.23
C ASP A 5 -42.50 -33.92 -50.94
N GLU A 6 -43.19 -35.04 -51.12
CA GLU A 6 -42.66 -36.38 -50.82
C GLU A 6 -41.36 -36.67 -51.60
N ASN A 7 -41.16 -35.99 -52.73
CA ASN A 7 -39.93 -36.06 -53.53
C ASN A 7 -38.76 -35.27 -52.91
N GLY A 8 -39.03 -34.14 -52.26
CA GLY A 8 -38.07 -33.32 -51.53
C GLY A 8 -37.57 -34.01 -50.27
N LEU A 9 -38.46 -34.64 -49.52
CA LEU A 9 -38.08 -35.50 -48.38
C LEU A 9 -37.30 -36.72 -48.89
N SER A 10 -37.76 -37.43 -49.91
CA SER A 10 -37.05 -38.58 -50.49
C SER A 10 -35.62 -38.24 -50.96
N ARG A 11 -35.39 -37.03 -51.52
CA ARG A 11 -34.03 -36.57 -51.89
C ARG A 11 -33.13 -36.26 -50.69
N VAL A 12 -33.69 -35.84 -49.56
CA VAL A 12 -32.92 -35.63 -48.31
C VAL A 12 -32.62 -36.98 -47.65
N TRP A 13 -33.61 -37.88 -47.58
CA TRP A 13 -33.46 -39.21 -47.01
C TRP A 13 -32.58 -40.15 -47.84
N SER A 14 -32.53 -40.00 -49.16
CA SER A 14 -31.58 -40.76 -50.02
C SER A 14 -30.15 -40.22 -49.98
N LYS A 15 -29.95 -38.96 -49.55
CA LYS A 15 -28.62 -38.36 -49.35
C LYS A 15 -28.11 -38.46 -47.92
N MET A 16 -29.00 -38.62 -46.96
CA MET A 16 -28.63 -39.14 -45.64
C MET A 16 -28.32 -40.61 -45.84
N LYS A 17 -27.03 -40.96 -45.92
CA LYS A 17 -26.60 -42.32 -45.61
C LYS A 17 -27.21 -42.64 -44.25
N ALA A 18 -28.25 -43.47 -44.25
CA ALA A 18 -28.77 -44.02 -43.03
C ALA A 18 -27.57 -44.65 -42.32
N TRP A 19 -27.29 -44.19 -41.10
CA TRP A 19 -26.25 -44.75 -40.26
C TRP A 19 -26.78 -46.08 -39.72
N VAL A 20 -27.04 -47.01 -40.65
CA VAL A 20 -27.46 -48.37 -40.36
C VAL A 20 -26.18 -49.14 -40.14
N GLY A 21 -25.84 -49.27 -38.86
CA GLY A 21 -24.70 -50.05 -38.41
C GLY A 21 -23.52 -49.18 -38.02
N THR A 22 -23.53 -48.69 -36.78
CA THR A 22 -22.34 -48.91 -35.95
C THR A 22 -22.30 -50.39 -35.59
N GLN A 23 -22.00 -51.26 -36.57
CA GLN A 23 -21.04 -52.29 -36.22
C GLN A 23 -19.75 -51.52 -36.03
N LEU A 24 -19.56 -51.05 -34.80
CA LEU A 24 -18.21 -50.91 -34.33
C LEU A 24 -17.57 -52.29 -34.58
N PRO A 25 -16.56 -52.45 -35.46
CA PRO A 25 -15.80 -53.69 -35.49
C PRO A 25 -15.51 -54.10 -34.04
N GLY A 26 -15.82 -55.34 -33.67
CA GLY A 26 -15.63 -55.82 -32.29
C GLY A 26 -14.16 -55.79 -31.83
N ASP A 27 -13.29 -55.38 -32.74
CA ASP A 27 -11.84 -55.41 -32.79
C ASP A 27 -11.26 -54.02 -33.13
N PHE A 28 -11.80 -52.94 -32.55
CA PHE A 28 -11.04 -51.69 -32.42
C PHE A 28 -9.78 -51.94 -31.59
N ALA A 29 -8.72 -52.35 -32.25
CA ALA A 29 -7.40 -52.49 -31.68
C ALA A 29 -6.59 -51.24 -32.03
N GLY A 30 -6.13 -50.51 -30.99
CA GLY A 30 -5.06 -49.53 -31.16
C GLY A 30 -3.80 -50.21 -31.69
N ALA A 31 -2.92 -49.46 -32.36
CA ALA A 31 -1.61 -49.97 -32.72
C ALA A 31 -0.84 -50.39 -31.46
N THR A 32 -0.10 -51.48 -31.56
CA THR A 32 0.88 -51.91 -30.56
C THR A 32 2.28 -51.68 -31.13
N THR A 33 3.32 -51.88 -30.31
CA THR A 33 4.72 -51.85 -30.78
C THR A 33 5.04 -52.89 -31.85
N ALA A 34 4.18 -53.90 -32.06
CA ALA A 34 4.39 -55.00 -32.99
C ALA A 34 3.37 -55.06 -34.15
N SER A 35 2.23 -54.36 -34.06
CA SER A 35 1.13 -54.48 -35.02
C SER A 35 0.40 -53.16 -35.23
N ALA A 36 0.09 -52.83 -36.48
CA ALA A 36 -0.73 -51.66 -36.83
C ALA A 36 -2.16 -51.79 -36.29
N GLY A 37 -2.81 -50.66 -36.02
CA GLY A 37 -4.24 -50.65 -35.74
C GLY A 37 -5.03 -51.08 -36.98
N THR A 38 -6.12 -51.80 -36.78
CA THR A 38 -6.87 -52.40 -37.89
C THR A 38 -8.03 -51.52 -38.36
N HIS A 39 -8.75 -50.85 -37.44
CA HIS A 39 -10.03 -50.17 -37.73
C HIS A 39 -10.22 -48.84 -36.93
N GLY A 40 -10.88 -47.83 -37.52
CA GLY A 40 -11.04 -46.47 -36.96
C GLY A 40 -11.88 -45.54 -37.84
N LEU A 41 -12.57 -44.53 -37.27
CA LEU A 41 -13.19 -43.42 -38.04
C LEU A 41 -12.16 -42.39 -38.56
N VAL A 42 -10.91 -42.56 -38.14
CA VAL A 42 -9.74 -41.80 -38.53
C VAL A 42 -8.67 -42.76 -39.07
N PRO A 43 -7.69 -42.29 -39.86
CA PRO A 43 -6.65 -43.15 -40.43
C PRO A 43 -5.95 -44.00 -39.35
N ALA A 44 -5.90 -45.32 -39.57
CA ALA A 44 -5.36 -46.24 -38.58
C ALA A 44 -3.86 -46.00 -38.36
N PRO A 45 -3.39 -45.95 -37.10
CA PRO A 45 -1.96 -45.81 -36.81
C PRO A 45 -1.20 -47.06 -37.25
N THR A 46 -0.04 -46.89 -37.87
CA THR A 46 0.90 -48.00 -38.12
C THR A 46 1.59 -48.42 -36.82
N ALA A 47 2.21 -49.61 -36.77
CA ALA A 47 2.97 -50.05 -35.60
C ALA A 47 4.11 -49.09 -35.20
N SER A 48 4.60 -48.28 -36.13
CA SER A 48 5.62 -47.23 -35.90
C SER A 48 5.05 -45.89 -35.44
N ASP A 49 3.73 -45.74 -35.39
CA ASP A 49 3.06 -44.48 -35.00
C ASP A 49 2.71 -44.46 -33.51
N THR A 50 3.24 -45.38 -32.69
CA THR A 50 2.95 -45.49 -31.24
C THR A 50 3.34 -44.24 -30.44
N GLU A 51 4.17 -43.36 -30.99
CA GLU A 51 4.62 -42.10 -30.39
C GLU A 51 4.13 -40.86 -31.16
N LYS A 52 3.25 -41.07 -32.16
CA LYS A 52 2.70 -40.01 -33.01
C LYS A 52 1.30 -39.65 -32.56
N PHE A 53 0.89 -38.41 -32.83
CA PHE A 53 -0.49 -37.95 -32.64
C PHE A 53 -1.15 -37.67 -34.00
N LEU A 54 -2.46 -37.86 -34.07
CA LEU A 54 -3.25 -37.56 -35.27
C LEU A 54 -3.60 -36.07 -35.30
N LYS A 55 -3.20 -35.37 -36.37
CA LYS A 55 -3.56 -33.97 -36.61
C LYS A 55 -5.01 -33.86 -37.12
N GLY A 56 -5.60 -32.67 -36.97
CA GLY A 56 -6.94 -32.36 -37.50
C GLY A 56 -7.06 -32.44 -39.03
N ASP A 57 -5.94 -32.50 -39.75
CA ASP A 57 -5.86 -32.76 -41.19
C ASP A 57 -5.87 -34.25 -41.56
N GLY A 58 -5.93 -35.15 -40.57
CA GLY A 58 -5.95 -36.60 -40.76
C GLY A 58 -4.58 -37.25 -40.93
N THR A 59 -3.47 -36.55 -40.72
CA THR A 59 -2.12 -37.12 -40.81
C THR A 59 -1.47 -37.32 -39.43
N TRP A 60 -0.67 -38.38 -39.29
CA TRP A 60 0.07 -38.69 -38.07
C TRP A 60 1.39 -37.89 -38.00
N ALA A 61 1.65 -37.21 -36.90
CA ALA A 61 2.86 -36.42 -36.67
C ALA A 61 3.61 -36.93 -35.43
N ASN A 62 4.95 -36.93 -35.49
CA ASN A 62 5.78 -37.21 -34.32
C ASN A 62 5.42 -36.26 -33.18
N GLY A 63 5.42 -36.77 -31.94
CA GLY A 63 5.38 -35.92 -30.76
C GLY A 63 6.40 -34.79 -30.90
N SER A 64 5.97 -33.56 -30.67
CA SER A 64 6.84 -32.38 -30.76
C SER A 64 8.06 -32.58 -29.86
N THR A 65 9.27 -32.38 -30.39
CA THR A 65 10.50 -32.25 -29.58
C THR A 65 10.50 -30.99 -28.72
N ASP A 66 9.55 -30.08 -28.96
CA ASP A 66 9.59 -28.73 -28.40
C ASP A 66 8.76 -28.61 -27.11
N VAL A 67 7.99 -29.64 -26.73
CA VAL A 67 7.27 -29.66 -25.45
C VAL A 67 7.22 -31.07 -24.85
N ASN A 68 8.14 -31.38 -23.93
CA ASN A 68 7.97 -32.50 -23.00
C ASN A 68 6.84 -32.16 -22.00
N VAL A 69 5.58 -32.26 -22.41
CA VAL A 69 4.46 -32.31 -21.46
C VAL A 69 4.41 -33.73 -20.91
N THR A 70 5.18 -34.02 -19.86
CA THR A 70 5.04 -35.30 -19.14
C THR A 70 3.79 -35.21 -18.27
N GLN A 71 2.64 -35.56 -18.84
CA GLN A 71 1.38 -35.67 -18.09
C GLN A 71 1.45 -36.95 -17.26
N THR A 72 1.77 -36.83 -15.96
CA THR A 72 1.63 -37.95 -15.01
C THR A 72 0.28 -37.78 -14.32
N PRO A 73 -0.76 -38.59 -14.62
CA PRO A 73 -2.02 -38.51 -13.92
C PRO A 73 -1.81 -39.08 -12.52
N THR A 74 -1.63 -38.23 -11.51
CA THR A 74 -1.80 -38.66 -10.12
C THR A 74 -3.27 -38.50 -9.75
N THR A 75 -3.82 -39.57 -9.23
CA THR A 75 -5.23 -39.78 -8.88
C THR A 75 -5.90 -38.59 -8.19
N THR A 76 -7.12 -38.28 -8.65
CA THR A 76 -8.17 -37.50 -7.95
C THR A 76 -7.87 -36.04 -7.60
N ASN A 77 -7.44 -35.23 -8.56
CA ASN A 77 -7.95 -33.86 -8.74
C ASN A 77 -7.54 -33.33 -10.12
N ALA A 78 -8.41 -32.55 -10.76
CA ALA A 78 -8.21 -32.00 -12.10
C ALA A 78 -7.23 -30.82 -12.11
N ASP A 79 -6.02 -31.01 -11.58
CA ASP A 79 -4.96 -30.02 -11.67
C ASP A 79 -4.15 -30.28 -12.95
N TYR A 80 -4.41 -29.48 -13.98
CA TYR A 80 -3.57 -29.41 -15.18
C TYR A 80 -2.23 -28.77 -14.80
N ARG A 81 -1.26 -29.58 -14.38
CA ARG A 81 0.11 -29.11 -14.10
C ARG A 81 0.95 -29.25 -15.37
N ILE A 82 1.42 -28.12 -15.92
CA ILE A 82 2.50 -28.14 -16.91
C ILE A 82 3.78 -28.44 -16.12
N LEU A 83 4.23 -29.69 -16.12
CA LEU A 83 5.54 -30.07 -15.58
C LEU A 83 6.62 -29.70 -16.60
N LEU A 84 7.27 -28.56 -16.40
CA LEU A 84 8.52 -28.19 -17.07
C LEU A 84 9.67 -28.84 -16.28
N SER A 85 9.81 -30.18 -16.38
CA SER A 85 10.91 -30.91 -15.72
C SER A 85 11.99 -31.26 -16.74
N GLY A 86 13.10 -30.53 -16.70
CA GLY A 86 14.38 -30.92 -17.30
C GLY A 86 15.45 -31.00 -16.22
N SER A 87 16.43 -31.89 -16.37
CA SER A 87 17.62 -31.91 -15.50
C SER A 87 18.64 -30.83 -15.84
N ALA A 88 18.26 -29.88 -16.71
CA ALA A 88 19.06 -28.75 -17.13
C ALA A 88 18.40 -27.49 -16.58
N ASP A 89 19.20 -26.63 -15.99
CA ASP A 89 18.80 -25.53 -15.11
C ASP A 89 17.88 -24.46 -15.75
N ASN A 90 17.56 -24.53 -17.05
CA ASN A 90 16.71 -23.57 -17.77
C ASN A 90 15.81 -24.26 -18.80
N VAL A 91 14.51 -23.93 -18.83
CA VAL A 91 13.64 -24.22 -19.98
C VAL A 91 13.52 -22.96 -20.82
N GLU A 92 14.39 -22.81 -21.82
CA GLU A 92 14.37 -21.68 -22.76
C GLU A 92 13.47 -22.02 -23.96
N HIS A 93 12.33 -21.34 -24.09
CA HIS A 93 11.56 -21.34 -25.34
C HIS A 93 12.06 -20.18 -26.21
N THR A 94 12.82 -20.48 -27.26
CA THR A 94 13.35 -19.49 -28.21
C THR A 94 12.52 -19.50 -29.48
N GLU A 95 11.62 -18.52 -29.66
CA GLU A 95 10.98 -18.27 -30.96
C GLU A 95 11.64 -17.08 -31.66
N GLY A 96 12.55 -17.38 -32.61
CA GLY A 96 13.00 -16.42 -33.62
C GLY A 96 13.68 -15.14 -33.10
N ALA A 97 14.14 -14.30 -34.01
CA ALA A 97 14.77 -13.03 -33.66
C ALA A 97 13.71 -12.00 -33.20
N GLY A 98 13.29 -12.03 -31.93
CA GLY A 98 12.44 -10.98 -31.37
C GLY A 98 11.79 -11.33 -30.03
N LYS A 99 12.22 -10.65 -28.96
CA LYS A 99 11.60 -10.63 -27.61
C LYS A 99 11.35 -12.01 -26.98
N ASN A 100 12.41 -12.64 -26.48
CA ASN A 100 12.31 -13.86 -25.67
C ASN A 100 11.64 -13.53 -24.32
N VAL A 101 10.54 -14.22 -24.00
CA VAL A 101 9.97 -14.27 -22.65
C VAL A 101 10.59 -15.47 -21.96
N GLN A 102 11.48 -15.23 -21.00
CA GLN A 102 12.17 -16.30 -20.26
C GLN A 102 11.24 -16.80 -19.15
N PHE A 103 10.95 -18.10 -19.14
CA PHE A 103 10.39 -18.79 -17.98
C PHE A 103 11.48 -19.66 -17.38
N THR A 104 11.81 -19.44 -16.11
CA THR A 104 12.83 -20.24 -15.42
C THR A 104 12.28 -20.65 -14.07
N ALA A 105 12.26 -21.95 -13.81
CA ALA A 105 11.92 -22.50 -12.50
C ALA A 105 13.12 -23.31 -12.01
N ASN A 106 13.66 -22.96 -10.85
CA ASN A 106 14.76 -23.69 -10.23
C ASN A 106 14.19 -24.74 -9.26
N PRO A 107 14.25 -26.04 -9.59
CA PRO A 107 13.66 -27.08 -8.73
C PRO A 107 14.40 -27.27 -7.40
N SER A 108 15.66 -26.82 -7.29
CA SER A 108 16.43 -26.95 -6.05
C SER A 108 16.08 -25.87 -5.02
N THR A 109 15.69 -24.68 -5.48
CA THR A 109 15.35 -23.55 -4.62
C THR A 109 13.85 -23.25 -4.58
N GLY A 110 13.08 -23.72 -5.56
CA GLY A 110 11.67 -23.34 -5.76
C GLY A 110 11.49 -21.96 -6.41
N ALA A 111 12.57 -21.29 -6.82
CA ALA A 111 12.51 -19.97 -7.43
C ALA A 111 11.86 -20.00 -8.82
N VAL A 112 11.03 -19.01 -9.12
CA VAL A 112 10.36 -18.84 -10.42
C VAL A 112 10.66 -17.45 -10.97
N THR A 113 10.98 -17.39 -12.26
CA THR A 113 11.26 -16.17 -13.01
C THR A 113 10.44 -16.15 -14.29
N PHE A 114 9.80 -15.01 -14.58
CA PHE A 114 9.05 -14.77 -15.81
C PHE A 114 9.40 -13.39 -16.38
N GLY A 115 9.81 -13.31 -17.64
CA GLY A 115 9.99 -12.04 -18.35
C GLY A 115 11.41 -11.81 -18.88
N SER A 116 11.78 -10.54 -19.10
CA SER A 116 13.03 -10.19 -19.78
C SER A 116 14.01 -9.53 -18.82
N ARG A 117 15.24 -10.06 -18.71
CA ARG A 117 16.23 -9.60 -17.72
C ARG A 117 15.71 -9.70 -16.27
N ALA A 118 14.75 -10.59 -16.04
CA ALA A 118 14.24 -10.91 -14.71
C ALA A 118 15.16 -11.93 -14.04
N GLY A 119 15.32 -11.84 -12.72
CA GLY A 119 16.15 -12.78 -11.95
C GLY A 119 15.53 -13.11 -10.60
N SER A 120 15.37 -14.40 -10.32
CA SER A 120 14.89 -14.92 -9.03
C SER A 120 15.97 -15.82 -8.43
N ALA A 121 16.66 -15.35 -7.38
CA ALA A 121 17.80 -16.03 -6.76
C ALA A 121 17.52 -16.56 -5.35
N GLY A 122 16.49 -16.04 -4.68
CA GLY A 122 16.07 -16.50 -3.36
C GLY A 122 15.43 -17.89 -3.38
N SER A 123 15.37 -18.54 -2.22
CA SER A 123 14.57 -19.78 -2.12
C SER A 123 13.09 -19.45 -2.14
N ASN A 124 12.30 -20.13 -2.97
CA ASN A 124 10.87 -19.86 -3.21
C ASN A 124 10.56 -18.43 -3.67
N SER A 125 11.52 -17.71 -4.26
CA SER A 125 11.28 -16.34 -4.75
C SER A 125 10.55 -16.33 -6.09
N PHE A 126 9.82 -15.24 -6.38
CA PHE A 126 9.11 -15.03 -7.64
C PHE A 126 9.49 -13.69 -8.24
N ALA A 127 9.91 -13.69 -9.51
CA ALA A 127 10.25 -12.48 -10.25
C ALA A 127 9.46 -12.42 -11.57
N GLN A 128 8.66 -11.38 -11.80
CA GLN A 128 7.86 -11.20 -13.02
C GLN A 128 8.04 -9.83 -13.67
N GLY A 129 8.43 -9.78 -14.95
CA GLY A 129 8.41 -8.55 -15.75
C GLY A 129 9.74 -8.22 -16.40
N GLN A 130 10.08 -6.93 -16.49
CA GLN A 130 11.29 -6.47 -17.18
C GLN A 130 12.30 -5.90 -16.19
N SER A 131 13.54 -6.43 -16.22
CA SER A 131 14.64 -5.97 -15.35
C SER A 131 14.33 -6.10 -13.85
N VAL A 132 13.54 -7.10 -13.46
CA VAL A 132 13.12 -7.31 -12.07
C VAL A 132 14.07 -8.27 -11.34
N VAL A 133 14.27 -8.07 -10.04
CA VAL A 133 15.15 -8.93 -9.21
C VAL A 133 14.44 -9.33 -7.93
N ALA A 134 14.30 -10.62 -7.67
CA ALA A 134 13.87 -11.16 -6.38
C ALA A 134 14.99 -12.06 -5.80
N SER A 135 15.81 -11.51 -4.90
CA SER A 135 16.99 -12.20 -4.37
C SER A 135 16.82 -12.74 -2.95
N GLY A 136 15.86 -12.21 -2.19
CA GLY A 136 15.55 -12.70 -0.85
C GLY A 136 14.73 -13.99 -0.81
N THR A 137 14.83 -14.75 0.28
CA THR A 137 14.01 -15.96 0.45
C THR A 137 12.53 -15.60 0.54
N ALA A 138 11.70 -16.28 -0.24
CA ALA A 138 10.28 -16.00 -0.44
C ALA A 138 9.99 -14.55 -0.88
N ALA A 139 10.96 -13.86 -1.50
CA ALA A 139 10.77 -12.53 -2.05
C ALA A 139 9.91 -12.58 -3.33
N HIS A 140 9.08 -11.56 -3.53
CA HIS A 140 8.27 -11.36 -4.72
C HIS A 140 8.64 -10.01 -5.35
N ALA A 141 9.08 -10.00 -6.61
CA ALA A 141 9.21 -8.78 -7.40
C ALA A 141 8.39 -8.87 -8.70
N GLU A 142 7.56 -7.88 -8.99
CA GLU A 142 6.85 -7.75 -10.26
C GLU A 142 6.96 -6.34 -10.87
N GLY A 143 6.81 -6.23 -12.20
CA GLY A 143 6.77 -4.95 -12.92
C GLY A 143 8.00 -4.61 -13.77
N TYR A 144 8.45 -3.35 -13.72
CA TYR A 144 9.57 -2.81 -14.50
C TYR A 144 10.64 -2.22 -13.57
N GLU A 145 11.87 -2.73 -13.65
CA GLU A 145 13.01 -2.28 -12.84
C GLU A 145 12.73 -2.32 -11.32
N THR A 146 12.08 -3.38 -10.84
CA THR A 146 11.77 -3.59 -9.41
C THR A 146 12.76 -4.55 -8.75
N THR A 147 13.04 -4.37 -7.46
CA THR A 147 14.04 -5.18 -6.74
C THR A 147 13.59 -5.50 -5.31
N ALA A 148 13.50 -6.79 -4.99
CA ALA A 148 13.16 -7.34 -3.68
C ALA A 148 14.33 -8.17 -3.13
N GLU A 149 15.07 -7.65 -2.15
CA GLU A 149 16.33 -8.26 -1.65
C GLU A 149 16.20 -9.00 -0.30
N GLY A 150 15.29 -8.57 0.56
CA GLY A 150 15.12 -9.11 1.91
C GLY A 150 14.29 -10.40 1.95
N GLU A 151 14.35 -11.12 3.08
CA GLU A 151 13.46 -12.25 3.30
C GLU A 151 11.99 -11.78 3.36
N TYR A 152 11.07 -12.46 2.68
CA TYR A 152 9.63 -12.10 2.61
C TYR A 152 9.32 -10.72 2.03
N THR A 153 10.24 -10.10 1.27
CA THR A 153 9.97 -8.78 0.67
C THR A 153 9.03 -8.86 -0.52
N HIS A 154 8.28 -7.79 -0.75
CA HIS A 154 7.45 -7.62 -1.93
C HIS A 154 7.79 -6.31 -2.64
N THR A 155 7.87 -6.34 -3.98
CA THR A 155 7.88 -5.13 -4.79
C THR A 155 6.99 -5.26 -6.02
N GLU A 156 6.19 -4.25 -6.32
CA GLU A 156 5.42 -4.16 -7.56
C GLU A 156 5.50 -2.76 -8.20
N GLY A 157 5.29 -2.65 -9.51
CA GLY A 157 5.22 -1.37 -10.22
C GLY A 157 6.44 -1.00 -11.08
N ASN A 158 6.94 0.24 -10.97
CA ASN A 158 7.95 0.82 -11.85
C ASN A 158 9.07 1.51 -11.04
N HIS A 159 10.32 1.01 -11.10
CA HIS A 159 11.43 1.47 -10.25
C HIS A 159 11.09 1.42 -8.75
N THR A 160 10.69 0.24 -8.25
CA THR A 160 10.36 0.03 -6.83
C THR A 160 11.38 -0.89 -6.14
N TYR A 161 11.73 -0.58 -4.90
CA TYR A 161 12.84 -1.24 -4.20
C TYR A 161 12.48 -1.59 -2.76
N ALA A 162 12.60 -2.86 -2.38
CA ALA A 162 12.43 -3.37 -1.03
C ALA A 162 13.67 -4.15 -0.59
N PHE A 163 14.36 -3.69 0.47
CA PHE A 163 15.71 -4.17 0.82
C PHE A 163 15.75 -5.08 2.06
N GLU A 164 15.06 -4.70 3.13
CA GLU A 164 15.13 -5.39 4.42
C GLU A 164 14.01 -6.42 4.58
N GLN A 165 14.14 -7.33 5.55
CA GLN A 165 13.14 -8.40 5.76
C GLN A 165 11.72 -7.83 5.89
N ALA A 166 10.75 -8.48 5.24
CA ALA A 166 9.34 -8.13 5.21
C ALA A 166 9.01 -6.69 4.75
N SER A 167 9.95 -6.00 4.09
CA SER A 167 9.67 -4.70 3.48
C SER A 167 8.81 -4.84 2.22
N HIS A 168 7.96 -3.84 1.96
CA HIS A 168 7.03 -3.79 0.83
C HIS A 168 7.14 -2.44 0.12
N ALA A 169 7.35 -2.44 -1.20
CA ALA A 169 7.31 -1.23 -2.02
C ALA A 169 6.42 -1.40 -3.26
N GLU A 170 5.42 -0.54 -3.44
CA GLU A 170 4.51 -0.56 -4.59
C GLU A 170 4.36 0.82 -5.24
N GLY A 171 4.08 0.88 -6.55
CA GLY A 171 3.88 2.13 -7.28
C GLY A 171 5.02 2.53 -8.23
N GLU A 172 5.44 3.80 -8.22
CA GLU A 172 6.48 4.33 -9.11
C GLU A 172 7.54 5.11 -8.31
N TYR A 173 8.82 4.77 -8.49
CA TYR A 173 9.95 5.35 -7.71
C TYR A 173 9.80 5.20 -6.18
N THR A 174 9.32 4.05 -5.71
CA THR A 174 9.12 3.81 -4.26
C THR A 174 10.25 3.00 -3.64
N ILE A 175 10.60 3.32 -2.40
CA ILE A 175 11.70 2.68 -1.67
C ILE A 175 11.25 2.30 -0.26
N ALA A 176 11.30 1.01 0.07
CA ALA A 176 11.10 0.46 1.40
C ALA A 176 12.39 -0.21 1.89
N SER A 177 13.23 0.50 2.65
CA SER A 177 14.55 0.03 3.07
C SER A 177 14.66 -0.36 4.54
N GLY A 178 13.57 -0.29 5.31
CA GLY A 178 13.55 -0.64 6.73
C GLY A 178 12.95 -2.03 6.97
N LEU A 179 13.33 -2.67 8.07
CA LEU A 179 12.73 -3.94 8.49
C LEU A 179 11.22 -3.76 8.70
N GLY A 180 10.41 -4.48 7.90
CA GLY A 180 8.95 -4.37 7.89
C GLY A 180 8.40 -3.01 7.43
N SER A 181 9.20 -2.20 6.72
CA SER A 181 8.74 -0.91 6.20
C SER A 181 7.82 -1.07 4.98
N HIS A 182 6.90 -0.13 4.77
CA HIS A 182 5.99 -0.10 3.62
C HIS A 182 6.06 1.26 2.91
N ALA A 183 6.25 1.27 1.59
CA ALA A 183 6.17 2.47 0.76
C ALA A 183 5.24 2.26 -0.44
N GLU A 184 4.20 3.07 -0.59
CA GLU A 184 3.24 2.97 -1.69
C GLU A 184 3.00 4.33 -2.38
N GLY A 185 2.82 4.35 -3.70
CA GLY A 185 2.49 5.58 -4.47
C GLY A 185 3.57 6.07 -5.43
N TRP A 186 3.83 7.39 -5.50
CA TRP A 186 4.81 7.99 -6.42
C TRP A 186 5.93 8.71 -5.66
N GLY A 187 7.16 8.24 -5.78
CA GLY A 187 8.32 8.86 -5.13
C GLY A 187 8.30 8.73 -3.59
N THR A 188 7.69 7.68 -3.05
CA THR A 188 7.56 7.48 -1.60
C THR A 188 8.72 6.69 -1.01
N ILE A 189 9.14 7.05 0.21
CA ILE A 189 10.34 6.53 0.84
C ILE A 189 10.05 6.15 2.30
N ALA A 190 10.21 4.88 2.64
CA ALA A 190 10.10 4.35 4.00
C ALA A 190 11.43 3.69 4.38
N THR A 191 12.21 4.29 5.29
CA THR A 191 13.63 3.91 5.49
C THR A 191 13.93 3.19 6.79
N GLU A 192 13.02 3.22 7.76
CA GLU A 192 13.27 2.77 9.12
C GLU A 192 12.39 1.60 9.54
N TYR A 193 12.70 1.00 10.68
CA TYR A 193 11.95 -0.12 11.25
C TYR A 193 10.44 0.18 11.37
N TYR A 194 9.59 -0.59 10.69
CA TYR A 194 8.14 -0.41 10.61
C TYR A 194 7.68 0.99 10.19
N SER A 195 8.47 1.73 9.41
CA SER A 195 8.01 3.00 8.83
C SER A 195 7.03 2.76 7.69
N HIS A 196 6.01 3.61 7.55
CA HIS A 196 5.03 3.57 6.46
C HIS A 196 4.98 4.92 5.73
N ALA A 197 5.16 4.93 4.40
CA ALA A 197 4.98 6.12 3.56
C ALA A 197 3.99 5.84 2.41
N GLU A 198 2.93 6.63 2.28
CA GLU A 198 1.93 6.51 1.22
C GLU A 198 1.65 7.85 0.52
N GLY A 199 1.29 7.83 -0.76
CA GLY A 199 0.92 9.03 -1.53
C GLY A 199 1.96 9.50 -2.55
N GLN A 200 2.27 10.80 -2.58
CA GLN A 200 3.17 11.41 -3.55
C GLN A 200 4.30 12.17 -2.84
N ALA A 201 5.55 11.81 -3.14
CA ALA A 201 6.75 12.43 -2.57
C ALA A 201 6.76 12.44 -1.03
N THR A 202 6.26 11.38 -0.40
CA THR A 202 6.21 11.24 1.05
C THR A 202 7.42 10.49 1.58
N THR A 203 7.89 10.84 2.77
CA THR A 203 9.05 10.19 3.40
C THR A 203 8.78 9.90 4.87
N ALA A 204 8.86 8.62 5.23
CA ALA A 204 8.84 8.12 6.60
C ALA A 204 10.26 7.64 6.96
N SER A 205 10.98 8.45 7.75
CA SER A 205 12.37 8.21 8.13
C SER A 205 12.59 8.08 9.64
N GLY A 206 11.51 8.04 10.42
CA GLY A 206 11.55 7.65 11.83
C GLY A 206 11.17 6.19 12.01
N SER A 207 11.74 5.49 13.00
CA SER A 207 11.25 4.14 13.29
C SER A 207 9.80 4.21 13.77
N CYS A 208 8.95 3.33 13.22
CA CYS A 208 7.51 3.28 13.43
C CYS A 208 6.79 4.61 13.08
N SER A 209 7.35 5.42 12.17
CA SER A 209 6.72 6.64 11.68
C SER A 209 5.74 6.36 10.54
N HIS A 210 4.75 7.24 10.36
CA HIS A 210 3.81 7.20 9.24
C HIS A 210 3.81 8.54 8.49
N ALA A 211 3.90 8.53 7.16
CA ALA A 211 3.78 9.71 6.31
C ALA A 211 2.78 9.47 5.17
N GLU A 212 1.71 10.26 5.09
CA GLU A 212 0.70 10.14 4.03
C GLU A 212 0.40 11.48 3.34
N GLY A 213 0.02 11.46 2.05
CA GLY A 213 -0.40 12.66 1.30
C GLY A 213 0.58 13.15 0.22
N TYR A 214 0.85 14.46 0.16
CA TYR A 214 1.72 15.11 -0.83
C TYR A 214 2.86 15.87 -0.15
N ASP A 215 4.11 15.56 -0.48
CA ASP A 215 5.31 16.19 0.09
C ASP A 215 5.32 16.15 1.64
N THR A 216 4.98 15.02 2.26
CA THR A 216 4.93 14.88 3.73
C THR A 216 6.16 14.18 4.29
N LEU A 217 6.63 14.63 5.46
CA LEU A 217 7.84 14.13 6.11
C LEU A 217 7.57 13.72 7.55
N ALA A 218 7.72 12.44 7.85
CA ALA A 218 7.66 11.88 9.21
C ALA A 218 9.06 11.38 9.62
N ASN A 219 9.83 12.24 10.29
CA ASN A 219 11.24 11.99 10.63
C ASN A 219 11.45 11.55 12.09
N GLY A 220 10.45 11.77 12.94
CA GLY A 220 10.54 11.44 14.36
C GLY A 220 10.23 9.97 14.64
N PHE A 221 10.84 9.42 15.68
CA PHE A 221 10.44 8.10 16.20
C PHE A 221 8.96 8.12 16.63
N TYR A 222 8.12 7.24 16.10
CA TYR A 222 6.65 7.24 16.24
C TYR A 222 5.94 8.51 15.71
N SER A 223 6.56 9.30 14.83
CA SER A 223 5.91 10.49 14.29
C SER A 223 4.86 10.16 13.24
N HIS A 224 3.83 10.99 13.12
CA HIS A 224 2.83 10.92 12.07
C HIS A 224 2.77 12.25 11.30
N ALA A 225 2.85 12.23 9.98
CA ALA A 225 2.62 13.38 9.12
C ALA A 225 1.60 13.07 8.03
N GLU A 226 0.51 13.83 7.94
CA GLU A 226 -0.54 13.65 6.93
C GLU A 226 -0.89 14.96 6.21
N GLY A 227 -1.32 14.91 4.95
CA GLY A 227 -1.80 16.07 4.20
C GLY A 227 -0.86 16.61 3.12
N THR A 228 -0.57 17.92 3.10
CA THR A 228 0.20 18.60 2.05
C THR A 228 1.34 19.43 2.65
N ASN A 229 2.58 19.12 2.28
CA ASN A 229 3.76 19.82 2.80
C ASN A 229 3.83 19.83 4.34
N THR A 230 3.50 18.72 5.00
CA THR A 230 3.53 18.60 6.46
C THR A 230 4.81 17.93 6.94
N THR A 231 5.28 18.30 8.13
CA THR A 231 6.53 17.78 8.70
C THR A 231 6.38 17.47 10.18
N ALA A 232 6.53 16.21 10.56
CA ALA A 232 6.55 15.72 11.92
C ALA A 232 7.97 15.21 12.26
N SER A 233 8.76 16.04 12.96
CA SER A 233 10.17 15.74 13.27
C SER A 233 10.43 15.41 14.74
N GLY A 234 9.48 15.69 15.63
CA GLY A 234 9.58 15.32 17.04
C GLY A 234 9.29 13.83 17.28
N SER A 235 9.88 13.24 18.31
CA SER A 235 9.48 11.88 18.69
C SER A 235 8.02 11.87 19.17
N GLY A 236 7.18 11.03 18.57
CA GLY A 236 5.75 10.96 18.83
C GLY A 236 4.97 12.20 18.40
N SER A 237 5.53 13.04 17.53
CA SER A 237 4.84 14.25 17.03
C SER A 237 3.81 13.91 15.95
N HIS A 238 2.77 14.74 15.84
CA HIS A 238 1.75 14.65 14.80
C HIS A 238 1.63 15.98 14.03
N ALA A 239 1.74 15.95 12.70
CA ALA A 239 1.50 17.11 11.84
C ALA A 239 0.46 16.77 10.76
N GLU A 240 -0.64 17.51 10.69
CA GLU A 240 -1.72 17.25 9.72
C GLU A 240 -2.13 18.51 8.94
N SER A 241 -2.95 18.35 7.91
CA SER A 241 -3.46 19.42 7.02
C SER A 241 -2.41 20.00 6.05
N ALA A 242 -2.08 21.30 6.09
CA ALA A 242 -1.28 21.92 5.03
C ALA A 242 -0.20 22.89 5.55
N TYR A 243 1.05 22.67 5.15
CA TYR A 243 2.22 23.47 5.54
C TYR A 243 2.43 23.51 7.07
N THR A 244 2.15 22.42 7.78
CA THR A 244 2.25 22.33 9.23
C THR A 244 3.55 21.67 9.67
N GLU A 245 4.13 22.13 10.78
CA GLU A 245 5.38 21.61 11.33
C GLU A 245 5.22 21.27 12.82
N ALA A 246 5.45 20.01 13.19
CA ALA A 246 5.52 19.54 14.56
C ALA A 246 6.94 19.02 14.85
N SER A 247 7.81 19.90 15.36
CA SER A 247 9.23 19.58 15.63
C SER A 247 9.50 19.23 17.10
N GLY A 248 8.58 19.58 18.01
CA GLY A 248 8.66 19.22 19.42
C GLY A 248 8.29 17.75 19.71
N ASN A 249 8.92 17.13 20.71
CA ASN A 249 8.56 15.76 21.12
C ASN A 249 7.11 15.70 21.62
N TYR A 250 6.29 14.79 21.09
CA TYR A 250 4.87 14.69 21.39
C TYR A 250 4.06 15.96 21.05
N ALA A 251 4.57 16.81 20.15
CA ALA A 251 3.85 17.98 19.67
C ALA A 251 2.77 17.59 18.65
N HIS A 252 1.71 18.40 18.56
CA HIS A 252 0.66 18.27 17.55
C HIS A 252 0.47 19.61 16.85
N ALA A 253 0.62 19.63 15.52
CA ALA A 253 0.33 20.80 14.68
C ALA A 253 -0.74 20.46 13.63
N GLU A 254 -1.81 21.24 13.58
CA GLU A 254 -2.90 21.09 12.59
C GLU A 254 -3.31 22.45 11.99
N GLY A 255 -4.03 22.45 10.87
CA GLY A 255 -4.47 23.67 10.18
C GLY A 255 -3.58 24.12 9.01
N TYR A 256 -3.32 25.43 8.90
CA TYR A 256 -2.59 26.01 7.76
C TYR A 256 -1.40 26.87 8.20
N HIS A 257 -0.18 26.49 7.81
CA HIS A 257 1.06 27.20 8.22
C HIS A 257 1.25 27.27 9.74
N THR A 258 0.89 26.22 10.48
CA THR A 258 1.08 26.14 11.94
C THR A 258 2.40 25.48 12.32
N ILE A 259 2.98 25.91 13.44
CA ILE A 259 4.31 25.48 13.90
C ILE A 259 4.24 25.17 15.41
N ALA A 260 4.49 23.90 15.76
CA ALA A 260 4.58 23.39 17.13
C ALA A 260 6.02 22.90 17.44
N ASN A 261 6.82 23.73 18.11
CA ASN A 261 8.27 23.53 18.23
C ASN A 261 8.73 22.85 19.52
N HIS A 262 7.83 22.64 20.48
CA HIS A 262 8.21 22.20 21.82
C HIS A 262 7.48 20.97 22.30
N LYS A 263 8.06 20.35 23.34
CA LYS A 263 7.54 19.13 23.91
C LYS A 263 6.09 19.29 24.37
N SER A 264 5.22 18.39 23.91
CA SER A 264 3.81 18.31 24.29
C SER A 264 3.00 19.57 23.98
N GLN A 265 3.41 20.35 22.98
CA GLN A 265 2.70 21.54 22.53
C GLN A 265 1.63 21.17 21.50
N HIS A 266 0.44 21.76 21.60
CA HIS A 266 -0.62 21.68 20.59
C HIS A 266 -0.80 23.03 19.90
N VAL A 267 -0.78 23.04 18.56
CA VAL A 267 -0.96 24.25 17.76
C VAL A 267 -1.98 23.99 16.66
N PHE A 268 -2.99 24.84 16.56
CA PHE A 268 -4.01 24.77 15.52
C PHE A 268 -4.41 26.14 14.97
N GLY A 269 -5.15 26.17 13.86
CA GLY A 269 -5.60 27.40 13.19
C GLY A 269 -4.72 27.77 12.01
N GLU A 270 -4.40 29.06 11.86
CA GLU A 270 -3.61 29.53 10.71
C GLU A 270 -2.48 30.49 11.13
N TYR A 271 -1.27 30.29 10.58
CA TYR A 271 -0.14 31.22 10.73
C TYR A 271 0.09 31.72 12.18
N ASN A 272 0.29 30.80 13.13
CA ASN A 272 0.60 31.16 14.52
C ASN A 272 1.94 31.92 14.64
N ILE A 273 2.14 32.70 15.69
CA ILE A 273 3.50 33.03 16.13
C ILE A 273 4.01 31.80 16.88
N ASP A 274 5.17 31.30 16.47
CA ASP A 274 5.82 30.16 17.09
C ASP A 274 6.35 30.52 18.49
N ASP A 275 6.47 29.50 19.32
CA ASP A 275 6.98 29.63 20.69
C ASP A 275 8.51 29.62 20.67
N ASN A 276 9.12 30.67 20.12
CA ASN A 276 10.58 30.71 19.94
C ASN A 276 11.29 31.10 21.26
N ASN A 277 11.57 30.11 22.11
CA ASN A 277 12.19 30.32 23.43
C ASN A 277 13.58 29.67 23.61
N ASP A 278 14.30 29.36 22.53
CA ASP A 278 15.60 28.65 22.51
C ASP A 278 15.61 27.28 23.24
N ALA A 279 14.47 26.77 23.70
CA ALA A 279 14.42 25.46 24.34
C ALA A 279 14.58 24.35 23.29
N ALA A 280 15.27 23.28 23.68
CA ALA A 280 15.37 22.09 22.83
C ALA A 280 13.98 21.48 22.58
N ALA A 281 13.78 20.83 21.42
CA ALA A 281 12.54 20.12 21.08
C ALA A 281 12.06 19.11 22.14
N SER A 282 12.97 18.60 22.98
CA SER A 282 12.67 17.70 24.11
C SER A 282 12.20 18.41 25.39
N ALA A 283 12.28 19.74 25.43
CA ALA A 283 11.90 20.57 26.56
C ALA A 283 10.56 21.26 26.31
N ARG A 284 9.91 21.69 27.39
CA ARG A 284 8.67 22.46 27.31
C ARG A 284 8.99 23.88 26.85
N GLY A 285 8.15 24.36 25.94
CA GLY A 285 8.09 25.75 25.52
C GLY A 285 7.44 26.63 26.59
N THR A 286 7.18 27.89 26.23
CA THR A 286 6.36 28.80 27.03
C THR A 286 4.92 28.34 27.08
N TYR A 287 4.39 27.87 25.94
CA TYR A 287 2.98 27.57 25.75
C TYR A 287 2.73 26.08 25.57
N VAL A 288 1.70 25.57 26.24
CA VAL A 288 1.16 24.23 25.98
C VAL A 288 0.22 24.26 24.77
N GLU A 289 -0.50 25.36 24.55
CA GLU A 289 -1.42 25.51 23.43
C GLU A 289 -1.28 26.88 22.75
N ILE A 290 -1.32 26.89 21.42
CA ILE A 290 -1.36 28.11 20.60
C ILE A 290 -2.42 27.99 19.51
N VAL A 291 -3.29 28.99 19.42
CA VAL A 291 -4.26 29.10 18.32
C VAL A 291 -3.82 30.19 17.37
N GLY A 292 -3.44 29.83 16.14
CA GLY A 292 -3.07 30.76 15.08
C GLY A 292 -4.30 31.45 14.44
N LYS A 293 -4.16 32.73 14.12
CA LYS A 293 -5.13 33.50 13.29
C LYS A 293 -4.42 34.47 12.34
N GLY A 294 -3.15 34.21 12.04
CA GLY A 294 -2.32 35.08 11.23
C GLY A 294 -2.64 35.00 9.75
N THR A 295 -1.76 35.60 8.96
CA THR A 295 -1.72 35.49 7.51
C THR A 295 -0.28 35.26 7.07
N ALA A 296 -0.07 34.93 5.79
CA ALA A 296 1.28 34.77 5.21
C ALA A 296 2.23 35.94 5.47
N ASN A 297 1.71 37.17 5.57
CA ASN A 297 2.52 38.37 5.80
C ASN A 297 2.54 38.85 7.25
N ALA A 298 1.74 38.24 8.13
CA ALA A 298 1.59 38.66 9.52
C ALA A 298 1.08 37.50 10.38
N ARG A 299 2.01 36.70 10.92
CA ARG A 299 1.70 35.66 11.91
C ARG A 299 1.09 36.29 13.17
N SER A 300 0.07 35.65 13.75
CA SER A 300 -0.52 36.11 15.02
C SER A 300 -1.27 35.00 15.74
N ASN A 301 -1.34 35.10 17.07
CA ASN A 301 -2.07 34.16 17.92
C ASN A 301 -3.42 34.76 18.33
N ALA A 302 -4.49 33.97 18.25
CA ALA A 302 -5.81 34.27 18.77
C ALA A 302 -5.88 34.01 20.27
N ARG A 303 -5.24 32.91 20.70
CA ARG A 303 -5.20 32.38 22.06
C ARG A 303 -3.84 31.75 22.31
N THR A 304 -3.34 31.88 23.54
CA THR A 304 -2.22 31.08 24.05
C THR A 304 -2.53 30.63 25.48
N LEU A 305 -2.12 29.41 25.83
CA LEU A 305 -2.20 28.86 27.18
C LEU A 305 -0.80 28.41 27.61
N ASP A 306 -0.34 28.87 28.77
CA ASP A 306 0.93 28.41 29.36
C ASP A 306 0.75 27.24 30.34
N TRP A 307 1.87 26.75 30.87
CA TRP A 307 1.89 25.59 31.77
C TRP A 307 1.35 25.86 33.18
N ASP A 308 1.24 27.13 33.59
CA ASP A 308 0.68 27.54 34.87
C ASP A 308 -0.83 27.82 34.76
N GLY A 309 -1.40 27.69 33.54
CA GLY A 309 -2.81 27.91 33.26
C GLY A 309 -3.15 29.37 32.95
N ASN A 310 -2.16 30.23 32.68
CA ASN A 310 -2.44 31.59 32.25
C ASN A 310 -2.85 31.59 30.78
N GLU A 311 -4.01 32.17 30.51
CA GLU A 311 -4.57 32.27 29.17
C GLU A 311 -4.53 33.72 28.69
N VAL A 312 -4.06 33.92 27.45
CA VAL A 312 -4.09 35.21 26.76
C VAL A 312 -5.01 35.12 25.55
N LEU A 313 -6.02 35.99 25.51
CA LEU A 313 -6.92 36.15 24.38
C LEU A 313 -6.60 37.45 23.65
N ALA A 314 -6.35 37.39 22.34
CA ALA A 314 -6.14 38.59 21.52
C ALA A 314 -7.46 39.37 21.29
N GLY A 315 -8.60 38.70 21.44
CA GLY A 315 -9.93 39.26 21.25
C GLY A 315 -10.68 39.53 22.56
N LYS A 316 -11.99 39.71 22.45
CA LYS A 316 -12.89 39.93 23.59
C LYS A 316 -13.45 38.61 24.11
N LEU A 317 -13.39 38.40 25.42
CA LEU A 317 -14.16 37.35 26.10
C LEU A 317 -15.63 37.75 26.22
N THR A 318 -16.54 36.90 25.72
CA THR A 318 -17.99 37.07 25.85
C THR A 318 -18.56 35.95 26.72
N VAL A 319 -19.26 36.31 27.79
CA VAL A 319 -19.90 35.36 28.72
C VAL A 319 -21.42 35.44 28.52
N GLY A 320 -22.08 34.30 28.28
CA GLY A 320 -23.47 34.26 27.82
C GLY A 320 -24.51 34.72 28.86
N ALA A 321 -24.45 34.17 30.07
CA ALA A 321 -25.25 34.62 31.22
C ALA A 321 -24.34 35.27 32.26
N GLY A 322 -24.88 36.20 33.05
CA GLY A 322 -24.14 36.73 34.20
C GLY A 322 -23.83 35.62 35.21
N PRO A 323 -22.77 35.76 36.02
CA PRO A 323 -22.46 34.81 37.08
C PRO A 323 -23.65 34.69 38.04
N THR A 324 -23.91 33.44 38.44
CA THR A 324 -24.98 32.99 39.34
C THR A 324 -24.44 32.39 40.64
N ASN A 325 -23.17 31.99 40.64
CA ASN A 325 -22.45 31.48 41.80
C ASN A 325 -21.05 32.12 41.89
N ASN A 326 -20.40 31.97 43.04
CA ASN A 326 -19.13 32.64 43.34
C ASN A 326 -17.92 32.08 42.56
N MET A 327 -18.10 31.03 41.76
CA MET A 327 -17.07 30.41 40.91
C MET A 327 -17.25 30.73 39.42
N ASP A 328 -18.31 31.46 39.06
CA ASP A 328 -18.59 31.81 37.67
C ASP A 328 -17.65 32.93 37.17
N VAL A 329 -17.25 32.84 35.90
CA VAL A 329 -16.45 33.88 35.24
C VAL A 329 -17.30 35.14 35.03
N ALA A 330 -16.82 36.28 35.54
CA ALA A 330 -17.46 37.57 35.36
C ALA A 330 -16.66 38.45 34.39
N THR A 331 -17.35 39.15 33.48
CA THR A 331 -16.70 40.22 32.70
C THR A 331 -16.45 41.44 33.60
N LYS A 332 -15.41 42.25 33.28
CA LYS A 332 -15.18 43.51 34.00
C LYS A 332 -16.42 44.40 34.04
N GLN A 333 -17.14 44.54 32.93
CA GLN A 333 -18.37 45.32 32.85
C GLN A 333 -19.44 44.81 33.83
N TYR A 334 -19.58 43.49 33.97
CA TYR A 334 -20.48 42.93 34.97
C TYR A 334 -20.07 43.35 36.38
N VAL A 335 -18.79 43.18 36.74
CA VAL A 335 -18.26 43.54 38.06
C VAL A 335 -18.42 45.03 38.35
N ASP A 336 -18.07 45.91 37.41
CA ASP A 336 -18.23 47.36 37.54
C ASP A 336 -19.70 47.76 37.75
N ASN A 337 -20.63 47.11 37.06
CA ASN A 337 -22.06 47.38 37.24
C ASN A 337 -22.57 46.91 38.61
N GLN A 338 -21.92 45.95 39.25
CA GLN A 338 -22.22 45.53 40.62
C GLN A 338 -21.50 46.39 41.68
N SER A 339 -20.55 47.25 41.32
CA SER A 339 -19.71 47.96 42.32
C SER A 339 -20.48 48.97 43.19
N GLY A 340 -21.71 49.34 42.82
CA GLY A 340 -22.64 50.11 43.66
C GLY A 340 -23.57 49.26 44.54
N GLN A 341 -23.49 47.93 44.43
CA GLN A 341 -24.24 46.93 45.21
C GLN A 341 -23.31 46.11 46.12
N ILE A 342 -21.99 46.15 45.91
CA ILE A 342 -21.00 45.57 46.83
C ILE A 342 -20.96 46.44 48.08
N PRO A 343 -21.33 45.92 49.27
CA PRO A 343 -21.18 46.67 50.50
C PRO A 343 -19.69 46.92 50.73
N VAL A 344 -19.23 48.14 50.46
CA VAL A 344 -18.03 48.62 51.12
C VAL A 344 -18.46 48.94 52.55
N ASP A 345 -17.97 48.16 53.51
CA ASP A 345 -18.18 48.50 54.91
C ASP A 345 -17.67 49.94 55.13
N PRO A 346 -18.41 50.80 55.84
CA PRO A 346 -17.94 52.16 56.11
C PRO A 346 -16.58 52.06 56.78
N VAL A 347 -15.59 52.77 56.21
CA VAL A 347 -14.21 52.81 56.71
C VAL A 347 -14.22 52.97 58.23
N ASP A 348 -13.74 51.96 58.96
CA ASP A 348 -13.44 52.10 60.39
C ASP A 348 -12.28 53.10 60.53
N THR A 349 -12.64 54.36 60.72
CA THR A 349 -11.69 55.47 60.93
C THR A 349 -10.85 55.32 62.20
N THR A 350 -11.11 54.31 63.04
CA THR A 350 -10.30 54.05 64.24
C THR A 350 -9.16 53.06 64.04
N ASN A 351 -9.16 52.21 62.99
CA ASN A 351 -8.13 51.17 62.83
C ASN A 351 -7.52 50.97 61.43
N LEU A 352 -7.84 51.77 60.42
CA LEU A 352 -7.16 51.78 59.09
C LEU A 352 -7.01 50.42 58.37
N ASN A 353 -7.73 49.37 58.78
CA ASN A 353 -7.71 48.07 58.12
C ASN A 353 -9.02 47.83 57.38
N ILE A 354 -8.94 47.63 56.07
CA ILE A 354 -10.06 47.22 55.23
C ILE A 354 -10.11 45.69 55.29
N TRP A 355 -11.12 45.14 55.94
CA TRP A 355 -11.43 43.71 55.91
C TRP A 355 -12.50 43.45 54.85
N ILE A 356 -12.24 42.51 53.95
CA ILE A 356 -13.27 41.93 53.07
C ILE A 356 -13.67 40.61 53.73
N GLU A 357 -14.78 40.60 54.48
CA GLU A 357 -15.40 39.32 54.88
C GLU A 357 -16.39 38.87 53.82
N SER A 358 -16.26 37.62 53.38
CA SER A 358 -17.23 36.97 52.49
C SER A 358 -18.46 36.54 53.29
N THR A 359 -19.66 36.95 52.88
CA THR A 359 -20.90 36.28 53.26
C THR A 359 -21.10 34.99 52.50
#